data_AF-A0A7X3IIJ0-F1
#
_entry.id   AF-A0A7X3IIJ0-F1
#
_cell.length_a   1.000
_cell.length_b   1.000
_cell.length_c   1.000
_cell.angle_alpha   90.00
_cell.angle_beta   90.00
_cell.angle_gamma   90.00
#
_symmetry.space_group_name_H-M   'P 1'
#
loop_
_entity.id
_entity.type
_entity.pdbx_description
1 polymer ?
#
loop_
_entity_poly.entity_id
_entity_poly.type
_entity_poly.pdbx_seq_one_letter_code
_entity_poly.pdbx_strand_id
1 'polypeptide(L)'
;MKHRAVLTLIYSAGLRISEAIHLKVYDLDVERGTIHVRQAKGRKDRYTLLSQTAYKLLEQYIRIEKPENWLFPGGTEGRPITARTIQHVFEKAVQKAGIQKPATVHTLRHSFATHLLEAGTDIRYIQELLGHASSKTTEIYTHVSIRGIRRIQSPLDRI
;
A
#
# COMPACT_ATOMS: atom_id res chain seq x y z
N MET A 1 0.37 15.91 -9.61
CA MET A 1 0.48 15.42 -8.21
C MET A 1 -0.35 14.18 -7.94
N LYS A 2 -1.58 14.11 -8.47
CA LYS A 2 -2.48 12.93 -8.41
C LYS A 2 -1.79 11.57 -8.52
N HIS A 3 -1.07 11.30 -9.62
CA HIS A 3 -0.42 9.99 -9.83
C HIS A 3 0.64 9.66 -8.77
N ARG A 4 1.39 10.68 -8.31
CA ARG A 4 2.37 10.51 -7.24
C ARG A 4 1.67 10.10 -5.94
N ALA A 5 0.55 10.73 -5.60
CA ALA A 5 -0.23 10.38 -4.42
C ALA A 5 -0.76 8.93 -4.46
N VAL A 6 -1.25 8.47 -5.63
CA VAL A 6 -1.68 7.08 -5.82
C VAL A 6 -0.52 6.10 -5.57
N LEU A 7 0.63 6.32 -6.21
CA LEU A 7 1.79 5.44 -6.06
C LEU A 7 2.34 5.46 -4.62
N THR A 8 2.34 6.64 -3.97
CA THR A 8 2.70 6.77 -2.56
C THR A 8 1.80 5.94 -1.68
N LEU A 9 0.48 5.97 -1.86
CA LEU A 9 -0.46 5.15 -1.07
C LEU A 9 -0.28 3.65 -1.30
N ILE A 10 -0.03 3.23 -2.55
CA ILE A 10 0.23 1.81 -2.86
C ILE A 10 1.43 1.30 -2.06
N TYR A 11 2.49 2.09 -1.98
CA TYR A 11 3.68 1.75 -1.19
C TYR A 11 3.47 1.92 0.31
N SER A 12 2.89 3.02 0.79
CA SER A 12 2.85 3.34 2.23
C SER A 12 1.75 2.61 2.99
N ALA A 13 0.70 2.18 2.29
CA ALA A 13 -0.47 1.54 2.87
C ALA A 13 -0.69 0.11 2.31
N GLY A 14 0.25 -0.37 1.49
CA GLY A 14 0.22 -1.70 0.90
C GLY A 14 -1.02 -1.97 0.05
N LEU A 15 -1.60 -0.97 -0.63
CA LEU A 15 -2.84 -1.15 -1.41
C LEU A 15 -2.62 -1.94 -2.71
N ARG A 16 -3.62 -2.69 -3.16
CA ARG A 16 -3.68 -3.13 -4.57
C ARG A 16 -3.96 -1.92 -5.44
N ILE A 17 -3.53 -1.95 -6.71
CA ILE A 17 -3.85 -0.88 -7.66
C ILE A 17 -5.37 -0.64 -7.76
N SER A 18 -6.15 -1.71 -7.78
CA SER A 18 -7.61 -1.65 -7.80
C SER A 18 -8.19 -1.04 -6.52
N GLU A 19 -7.55 -1.25 -5.37
CA GLU A 19 -8.01 -0.65 -4.11
C GLU A 19 -7.70 0.85 -4.11
N ALA A 20 -6.47 1.22 -4.48
CA ALA A 20 -6.02 2.61 -4.48
C ALA A 20 -6.83 3.51 -5.42
N ILE A 21 -7.16 3.04 -6.63
CA ILE A 21 -7.95 3.85 -7.58
C ILE A 21 -9.42 4.00 -7.18
N HIS A 22 -9.97 3.06 -6.40
CA HIS A 22 -11.36 3.09 -5.93
C HIS A 22 -11.50 3.65 -4.51
N LEU A 23 -10.45 4.24 -3.94
CA LEU A 23 -10.59 4.97 -2.69
C LEU A 23 -11.48 6.19 -2.87
N LYS A 24 -12.29 6.46 -1.86
CA LYS A 24 -13.07 7.69 -1.74
C LYS A 24 -12.48 8.60 -0.67
N VAL A 25 -12.85 9.87 -0.72
CA VAL A 25 -12.30 10.89 0.20
C VAL A 25 -12.57 10.51 1.67
N TYR A 26 -13.78 10.00 1.94
CA TYR A 26 -14.21 9.60 3.28
C TYR A 26 -13.61 8.26 3.76
N ASP A 27 -12.85 7.54 2.93
CA ASP A 27 -12.17 6.31 3.36
C ASP A 27 -10.87 6.62 4.12
N LEU A 28 -10.45 7.89 4.17
CA LEU A 28 -9.28 8.36 4.92
C LEU A 28 -9.71 8.78 6.33
N ASP A 29 -9.28 8.03 7.33
CA ASP A 29 -9.43 8.39 8.74
C ASP A 29 -8.11 8.96 9.25
N VAL A 30 -8.01 10.29 9.23
CA VAL A 30 -6.79 11.02 9.60
C VAL A 30 -6.55 10.97 11.10
N GLU A 31 -7.62 11.01 11.90
CA GLU A 31 -7.54 10.99 13.37
C GLU A 31 -6.97 9.65 13.85
N ARG A 32 -7.43 8.54 13.26
CA ARG A 32 -6.93 7.20 13.59
C ARG A 32 -5.68 6.81 12.81
N GLY A 33 -5.28 7.59 11.80
CA GLY A 33 -4.17 7.24 10.92
C GLY A 33 -4.43 5.96 10.13
N THR A 34 -5.66 5.76 9.65
CA THR A 34 -6.05 4.56 8.89
C THR A 34 -6.75 4.87 7.57
N ILE A 35 -6.75 3.88 6.68
CA ILE A 35 -7.50 3.89 5.42
C ILE A 35 -8.47 2.70 5.44
N HIS A 36 -9.76 2.97 5.24
CA HIS A 36 -10.78 1.93 5.11
C HIS A 36 -10.82 1.41 3.66
N VAL A 37 -10.35 0.19 3.45
CA VAL A 37 -10.41 -0.47 2.14
C VAL A 37 -11.68 -1.29 2.06
N ARG A 38 -12.66 -0.74 1.34
CA ARG A 38 -13.96 -1.38 1.12
C ARG A 38 -13.86 -2.48 0.06
N GLN A 39 -14.61 -3.56 0.26
CA GLN A 39 -14.77 -4.65 -0.71
C GLN A 39 -13.45 -5.24 -1.23
N ALA A 40 -12.47 -5.47 -0.35
CA ALA A 40 -11.27 -6.20 -0.74
C ALA A 40 -11.61 -7.64 -1.21
N LYS A 41 -10.70 -8.27 -1.97
CA LYS A 41 -10.87 -9.62 -2.53
C LYS A 41 -11.45 -10.58 -1.47
N GLY A 42 -12.67 -11.09 -1.70
CA GLY A 42 -13.43 -11.91 -0.74
C GLY A 42 -14.58 -11.19 -0.01
N ARG A 43 -14.91 -9.95 -0.41
CA ARG A 43 -15.99 -9.12 0.18
C ARG A 43 -15.81 -8.79 1.67
N LYS A 44 -14.57 -8.78 2.15
CA LYS A 44 -14.25 -8.33 3.51
C LYS A 44 -13.59 -6.96 3.45
N ASP A 45 -14.13 -6.05 4.24
CA ASP A 45 -13.50 -4.77 4.50
C ASP A 45 -12.29 -4.96 5.39
N ARG A 46 -11.31 -4.06 5.25
CA ARG A 46 -10.13 -4.03 6.11
C ARG A 46 -9.66 -2.60 6.30
N TYR A 47 -8.88 -2.39 7.35
CA TYR A 47 -8.15 -1.16 7.56
C TYR A 47 -6.67 -1.36 7.20
N THR A 48 -6.02 -0.30 6.76
CA THR A 48 -4.56 -0.23 6.61
C THR A 48 -4.04 1.11 7.09
N LEU A 49 -2.71 1.25 7.07
CA LEU A 49 -2.02 2.43 7.59
C LEU A 49 -2.21 3.65 6.69
N LEU A 50 -2.45 4.81 7.30
CA LEU A 50 -2.29 6.12 6.70
C LEU A 50 -1.05 6.79 7.29
N SER A 51 0.09 6.65 6.60
CA SER A 51 1.32 7.34 7.02
C SER A 51 1.13 8.86 7.02
N GLN A 52 1.60 9.55 8.06
CA GLN A 52 1.57 11.02 8.12
C GLN A 52 2.25 11.67 6.91
N THR A 53 3.34 11.08 6.43
CA THR A 53 4.06 11.57 5.24
C THR A 53 3.22 11.42 3.98
N ALA A 54 2.51 10.30 3.83
CA ALA A 54 1.58 10.10 2.72
C ALA A 54 0.38 11.05 2.82
N TYR A 55 -0.15 11.26 4.03
CA TYR A 55 -1.24 12.21 4.27
C TYR A 55 -0.86 13.64 3.91
N LYS A 56 0.33 14.12 4.28
CA LYS A 56 0.80 15.48 3.88
C LYS A 56 0.77 15.68 2.35
N LEU A 57 1.17 14.65 1.59
CA LEU A 57 1.09 14.70 0.13
C LEU A 57 -0.36 14.69 -0.37
N LEU A 58 -1.22 13.87 0.26
CA LEU A 58 -2.64 13.79 -0.07
C LEU A 58 -3.38 15.08 0.26
N GLU A 59 -3.11 15.70 1.40
CA GLU A 59 -3.70 16.97 1.82
C GLU A 59 -3.41 18.07 0.81
N GLN A 60 -2.15 18.18 0.35
CA GLN A 60 -1.79 19.12 -0.72
C GLN A 60 -2.57 18.85 -2.01
N TYR A 61 -2.71 17.57 -2.37
CA TYR A 61 -3.47 17.16 -3.55
C TYR A 61 -4.97 17.46 -3.40
N ILE A 62 -5.60 17.10 -2.28
CA ILE A 62 -7.02 17.32 -1.99
C ILE A 62 -7.34 18.81 -1.97
N ARG A 63 -6.46 19.64 -1.39
CA ARG A 63 -6.64 21.09 -1.37
C ARG A 63 -6.69 21.71 -2.77
N ILE A 64 -5.86 21.20 -3.69
CA ILE A 64 -5.74 21.75 -5.05
C ILE A 64 -6.84 21.20 -5.96
N GLU A 65 -7.09 19.90 -5.92
CA GLU A 65 -8.00 19.25 -6.87
C GLU A 65 -9.42 19.05 -6.36
N LYS A 66 -9.65 19.28 -5.05
CA LYS A 66 -10.95 19.27 -4.38
C LYS A 66 -11.85 18.10 -4.84
N PRO A 67 -11.36 16.85 -4.73
CA PRO A 67 -12.18 15.69 -5.09
C PRO A 67 -13.42 15.62 -4.20
N GLU A 68 -14.58 15.32 -4.78
CA GLU A 68 -15.86 15.24 -4.04
C GLU A 68 -16.21 13.81 -3.60
N ASN A 69 -16.07 12.82 -4.49
CA ASN A 69 -16.45 11.43 -4.24
C ASN A 69 -15.24 10.49 -4.32
N TRP A 70 -14.71 10.27 -5.52
CA TRP A 70 -13.48 9.50 -5.71
C TRP A 70 -12.28 10.30 -5.22
N LEU A 71 -11.43 9.69 -4.41
CA LEU A 71 -10.17 10.31 -4.00
C LEU A 71 -9.31 10.64 -5.23
N PHE A 72 -9.37 9.81 -6.27
CA PHE A 72 -8.65 10.03 -7.53
C PHE A 72 -9.60 9.98 -8.73
N PRO A 73 -10.27 11.10 -9.09
CA PRO A 73 -11.15 11.15 -10.24
C PRO A 73 -10.38 11.01 -11.56
N GLY A 74 -10.98 10.28 -12.49
CA GLY A 74 -10.49 10.06 -13.85
C GLY A 74 -10.90 11.15 -14.83
N GLY A 75 -10.67 10.92 -16.12
CA GLY A 75 -11.04 11.87 -17.18
C GLY A 75 -12.53 11.83 -17.56
N THR A 76 -13.26 10.79 -17.15
CA THR A 76 -14.71 10.69 -17.32
C THR A 76 -15.39 11.01 -16.00
N GLU A 77 -16.38 11.89 -16.04
CA GLU A 77 -17.16 12.28 -14.86
C GLU A 77 -17.74 11.06 -14.15
N GLY A 78 -17.72 11.10 -12.81
CA GLY A 78 -18.20 10.01 -11.97
C GLY A 78 -17.33 8.74 -11.97
N ARG A 79 -16.23 8.68 -12.72
CA ARG A 79 -15.33 7.52 -12.76
C ARG A 79 -13.98 7.80 -12.11
N PRO A 80 -13.37 6.80 -11.44
CA PRO A 80 -12.02 6.94 -10.92
C PRO A 80 -10.97 6.90 -12.04
N ILE A 81 -9.74 7.27 -11.72
CA ILE A 81 -8.58 7.04 -12.58
C ILE A 81 -8.43 5.55 -12.90
N THR A 82 -7.98 5.22 -14.11
CA THR A 82 -7.86 3.82 -14.52
C THR A 82 -6.55 3.19 -14.03
N ALA A 83 -6.57 1.87 -13.81
CA ALA A 83 -5.36 1.10 -13.50
C ALA A 83 -4.29 1.24 -14.60
N ARG A 84 -4.71 1.25 -15.88
CA ARG A 84 -3.82 1.40 -17.03
C ARG A 84 -3.05 2.73 -16.99
N THR A 85 -3.72 3.82 -16.59
CA THR A 85 -3.08 5.13 -16.44
C THR A 85 -1.98 5.06 -15.38
N ILE A 86 -2.24 4.45 -14.23
CA ILE A 86 -1.28 4.33 -13.13
C ILE A 86 -0.11 3.41 -13.50
N GLN A 87 -0.37 2.30 -14.18
CA GLN A 87 0.67 1.40 -14.69
C GLN A 87 1.61 2.13 -15.65
N HIS A 88 1.06 2.84 -16.64
CA HIS A 88 1.85 3.62 -17.61
C HIS A 88 2.69 4.71 -16.95
N VAL A 89 2.12 5.42 -15.97
CA VAL A 89 2.86 6.44 -15.21
C VAL A 89 3.98 5.82 -14.40
N PHE A 90 3.74 4.66 -13.78
CA PHE A 90 4.76 3.95 -13.02
C PHE A 90 5.89 3.45 -13.92
N GLU A 91 5.58 2.86 -15.07
CA GLU A 91 6.59 2.40 -16.05
C GLU A 91 7.51 3.56 -16.49
N LYS A 92 6.94 4.71 -16.81
CA LYS A 92 7.71 5.92 -17.12
C LYS A 92 8.59 6.38 -15.96
N ALA A 93 8.08 6.29 -14.73
CA ALA A 93 8.85 6.66 -13.55
C ALA A 93 10.02 5.71 -13.30
N VAL A 94 9.83 4.40 -13.49
CA VAL A 94 10.88 3.36 -13.42
C VAL A 94 11.99 3.65 -14.44
N GLN A 95 11.60 3.90 -15.70
CA GLN A 95 12.54 4.24 -16.77
C GLN A 95 13.33 5.52 -16.44
N LYS A 96 12.64 6.58 -16.00
CA LYS A 96 13.27 7.85 -15.63
C LYS A 96 14.21 7.73 -14.42
N ALA A 97 13.91 6.81 -13.50
CA ALA A 97 14.76 6.53 -12.35
C ALA A 97 15.98 5.65 -12.66
N GLY A 98 16.13 5.17 -13.91
CA GLY A 98 17.25 4.30 -14.30
C GLY A 98 17.18 2.90 -13.68
N ILE A 99 16.01 2.47 -13.22
CA ILE A 99 15.83 1.14 -12.61
C ILE A 99 15.82 0.09 -13.72
N GLN A 100 16.86 -0.75 -13.75
CA GLN A 100 17.01 -1.79 -14.78
C GLN A 100 16.27 -3.09 -14.45
N LYS A 101 15.94 -3.31 -13.17
CA LYS A 101 15.21 -4.51 -12.73
C LYS A 101 13.73 -4.40 -13.13
N PRO A 102 13.06 -5.52 -13.50
CA PRO A 102 11.63 -5.52 -13.74
C PRO A 102 10.87 -5.01 -12.51
N ALA A 103 10.11 -3.94 -12.68
CA ALA A 103 9.31 -3.34 -11.63
C ALA A 103 7.92 -3.01 -12.18
N THR A 104 6.89 -3.41 -11.43
CA THR A 104 5.49 -3.08 -11.72
C THR A 104 4.88 -2.37 -10.52
N VAL A 105 3.66 -1.86 -10.66
CA VAL A 105 2.92 -1.28 -9.53
C VAL A 105 2.76 -2.29 -8.38
N HIS A 106 2.66 -3.59 -8.68
CA HIS A 106 2.59 -4.63 -7.66
C HIS A 106 3.90 -4.77 -6.86
N THR A 107 5.04 -4.45 -7.48
CA THR A 107 6.35 -4.41 -6.79
C THR A 107 6.34 -3.43 -5.63
N LEU A 108 5.66 -2.27 -5.73
CA LEU A 108 5.54 -1.32 -4.62
C LEU A 108 4.83 -1.95 -3.39
N ARG A 109 3.76 -2.71 -3.64
CA ARG A 109 3.03 -3.42 -2.59
C ARG A 109 3.87 -4.54 -1.97
N HIS A 110 4.65 -5.25 -2.78
CA HIS A 110 5.60 -6.24 -2.26
C HIS A 110 6.67 -5.58 -1.39
N SER A 111 7.23 -4.45 -1.83
CA SER A 111 8.21 -3.69 -1.05
C SER A 111 7.65 -3.24 0.30
N PHE A 112 6.40 -2.80 0.37
CA PHE A 112 5.74 -2.50 1.65
C PHE A 112 5.77 -3.69 2.62
N ALA A 113 5.34 -4.87 2.15
CA ALA A 113 5.29 -6.08 2.95
C ALA A 113 6.69 -6.50 3.41
N THR A 114 7.67 -6.50 2.51
CA THR A 114 9.06 -6.84 2.81
C THR A 114 9.65 -5.87 3.82
N HIS A 115 9.48 -4.55 3.65
CA HIS A 115 10.04 -3.57 4.56
C HIS A 115 9.41 -3.65 5.97
N LEU A 116 8.10 -3.93 6.08
CA LEU A 116 7.47 -4.19 7.38
C LEU A 116 8.06 -5.42 8.06
N LEU A 117 8.27 -6.49 7.31
CA LEU A 117 8.87 -7.72 7.83
C LEU A 117 10.33 -7.51 8.25
N GLU A 118 11.12 -6.81 7.45
CA GLU A 118 12.50 -6.45 7.77
C GLU A 118 12.63 -5.54 9.00
N ALA A 119 11.62 -4.68 9.22
CA ALA A 119 11.49 -3.87 10.43
C ALA A 119 11.05 -4.70 11.67
N GLY A 120 10.75 -5.99 11.51
CA GLY A 120 10.35 -6.89 12.58
C GLY A 120 8.85 -6.91 12.87
N THR A 121 8.02 -6.40 11.95
CA THR A 121 6.56 -6.47 12.09
C THR A 121 6.10 -7.92 11.99
N ASP A 122 5.21 -8.34 12.91
CA ASP A 122 4.65 -9.69 12.88
C ASP A 122 3.92 -9.96 11.55
N ILE A 123 4.14 -11.14 11.00
CA ILE A 123 3.55 -11.57 9.75
C ILE A 123 2.01 -11.59 9.78
N ARG A 124 1.39 -11.78 10.95
CA ARG A 124 -0.06 -11.71 11.15
C ARG A 124 -0.57 -10.29 10.92
N TYR A 125 0.10 -9.27 11.46
CA TYR A 125 -0.27 -7.88 11.20
C TYR A 125 -0.06 -7.52 9.72
N ILE A 126 1.02 -8.01 9.10
CA ILE A 126 1.24 -7.80 7.66
C ILE A 126 0.12 -8.47 6.82
N GLN A 127 -0.33 -9.67 7.20
CA GLN A 127 -1.45 -10.37 6.55
C GLN A 127 -2.74 -9.55 6.60
N GLU A 128 -3.06 -8.98 7.76
CA GLU A 128 -4.24 -8.15 7.97
C GLU A 128 -4.18 -6.85 7.16
N LEU A 129 -3.06 -6.13 7.23
CA LEU A 129 -2.82 -4.88 6.48
C LEU A 129 -2.91 -5.09 4.96
N LEU A 130 -2.52 -6.26 4.46
CA LEU A 130 -2.60 -6.58 3.05
C LEU A 130 -3.95 -7.19 2.65
N GLY A 131 -4.75 -7.70 3.59
CA GLY A 131 -5.96 -8.45 3.29
C GLY A 131 -5.66 -9.72 2.48
N HIS A 132 -4.72 -10.52 2.98
CA HIS A 132 -4.42 -11.84 2.43
C HIS A 132 -5.31 -12.89 3.10
N ALA A 133 -6.10 -13.62 2.29
CA ALA A 133 -6.98 -14.67 2.80
C ALA A 133 -6.23 -15.95 3.24
N SER A 134 -4.97 -16.09 2.86
CA SER A 134 -4.12 -17.23 3.21
C SER A 134 -2.74 -16.73 3.64
N SER A 135 -2.19 -17.37 4.68
CA SER A 135 -0.82 -17.11 5.13
C SER A 135 0.22 -17.43 4.06
N LYS A 136 -0.07 -18.38 3.17
CA LYS A 136 0.80 -18.83 2.07
C LYS A 136 1.20 -17.70 1.10
N THR A 137 0.34 -16.69 0.91
CA THR A 137 0.66 -15.50 0.08
C THR A 137 1.60 -14.53 0.79
N THR A 138 1.72 -14.64 2.11
CA THR A 138 2.58 -13.78 2.95
C THR A 138 3.86 -14.48 3.37
N GLU A 139 3.86 -15.82 3.44
CA GLU A 139 5.04 -16.66 3.64
C GLU A 139 6.05 -16.51 2.49
N ILE A 140 5.64 -16.04 1.31
CA ILE A 140 6.58 -15.68 0.22
C ILE A 140 7.61 -14.63 0.70
N TYR A 141 7.26 -13.78 1.67
CA TYR A 141 8.17 -12.77 2.23
C TYR A 141 9.08 -13.33 3.34
N THR A 142 8.77 -14.46 3.98
CA THR A 142 9.57 -14.99 5.10
C THR A 142 10.94 -15.49 4.65
N HIS A 143 11.09 -15.90 3.38
CA HIS A 143 12.38 -16.29 2.82
C HIS A 143 13.41 -15.14 2.79
N VAL A 144 12.96 -13.89 2.87
CA VAL A 144 13.84 -12.70 2.85
C VAL A 144 14.35 -12.36 4.26
N SER A 145 13.72 -12.90 5.31
CA SER A 145 13.96 -12.54 6.71
C SER A 145 14.83 -13.59 7.46
N ILE A 146 16.05 -13.84 7.00
CA ILE A 146 17.04 -14.62 7.78
C ILE A 146 17.47 -13.85 9.06
N ARG A 147 17.27 -12.52 9.09
CA ARG A 147 17.65 -11.66 10.23
C ARG A 147 16.79 -11.87 11.48
N GLY A 148 15.56 -12.37 11.36
CA GLY A 148 14.65 -12.58 12.50
C GLY A 148 15.10 -13.70 13.43
N ILE A 149 15.57 -14.83 12.88
CA ILE A 149 15.94 -16.02 13.65
C ILE A 149 17.10 -15.74 14.63
N ARG A 150 18.08 -14.91 14.24
CA ARG A 150 19.22 -14.55 15.11
C ARG A 150 18.84 -13.69 16.31
N ARG A 151 17.64 -13.09 16.33
CA ARG A 151 17.14 -12.27 17.45
C ARG A 151 16.25 -13.05 18.42
N ILE A 152 15.93 -14.31 18.10
CA ILE A 152 15.10 -15.16 18.96
C ILE A 152 16.03 -15.76 20.01
N GLN A 153 15.93 -15.27 21.25
CA GLN A 153 16.62 -15.83 22.41
C GLN A 153 15.91 -17.11 22.85
N SER A 154 16.67 -18.16 23.17
CA SER A 154 16.08 -19.40 23.66
C SER A 154 15.32 -19.15 24.96
N PRO A 155 14.14 -19.76 25.17
CA PRO A 155 13.50 -19.77 26.48
C PRO A 155 14.42 -20.32 27.58
N LEU A 156 15.33 -21.23 27.25
CA LEU A 156 16.33 -21.78 28.18
C LEU A 156 17.39 -20.75 28.60
N ASP A 157 17.63 -19.72 27.78
CA ASP A 157 18.56 -18.63 28.10
C ASP A 157 17.88 -17.51 28.92
N ARG A 158 16.62 -17.71 29.31
CA ARG A 158 15.81 -16.78 30.12
C ARG A 158 15.48 -17.32 31.51
N ILE A 159 15.91 -18.55 31.82
CA ILE A 159 15.76 -19.19 33.14
C ILE A 159 17.10 -19.16 33.89
#